data_AF-Q97G77-F1
#
_entry.id   AF-Q97G77-F1
#
_cell.length_a   1.000
_cell.length_b   1.000
_cell.length_c   1.000
_cell.angle_alpha   90.00
_cell.angle_beta   90.00
_cell.angle_gamma   90.00
#
_symmetry.space_group_name_H-M   'P 1'
#
loop_
_entity.id
_entity.type
_entity.pdbx_description
1 polymer ?
#
loop_
_entity_poly.entity_id
_entity_poly.type
_entity_poly.pdbx_seq_one_letter_code
_entity_poly.pdbx_strand_id
1 'polypeptide(L)'
;MVLRKLKKVLGKLSLIIAVLSIILILNVFLKFIPFFNLGGIPLLIPVYVSPIGVILSAVSIIKNKNIPGICGLIINSILVIFQLVFIIIAPRMVLH
;
A
#
# COMPACT_ATOMS: atom_id res chain seq x y z
N MET A 1 -9.17 -22.63 -16.24
CA MET A 1 -8.38 -22.84 -14.99
C MET A 1 -7.33 -21.75 -14.74
N VAL A 2 -6.57 -21.33 -15.76
CA VAL A 2 -5.46 -20.34 -15.66
C VAL A 2 -5.91 -18.99 -15.12
N LEU A 3 -7.01 -18.41 -15.64
CA LEU A 3 -7.51 -17.10 -15.22
C LEU A 3 -7.84 -17.01 -13.72
N ARG A 4 -8.34 -18.11 -13.13
CA ARG A 4 -8.65 -18.18 -11.69
C ARG A 4 -7.38 -18.24 -10.84
N LYS A 5 -6.32 -18.90 -11.32
CA LYS A 5 -5.00 -18.91 -10.65
C LYS A 5 -4.37 -17.52 -10.71
N LEU A 6 -4.38 -16.86 -11.87
CA LEU A 6 -3.83 -15.52 -12.05
C LEU A 6 -4.47 -14.51 -11.09
N LYS A 7 -5.81 -14.50 -10.98
CA LYS A 7 -6.53 -13.63 -10.03
C LYS A 7 -6.11 -13.86 -8.58
N LYS A 8 -5.91 -15.11 -8.16
CA LYS A 8 -5.41 -15.41 -6.81
C LYS A 8 -4.01 -14.86 -6.59
N VAL A 9 -3.12 -14.96 -7.58
CA VAL A 9 -1.77 -14.41 -7.51
C VAL A 9 -1.80 -12.89 -7.44
N LEU A 10 -2.60 -12.23 -8.27
CA LEU A 10 -2.80 -10.77 -8.26
C LEU A 10 -3.28 -10.26 -6.89
N GLY A 11 -4.28 -10.92 -6.30
CA GLY A 11 -4.77 -10.55 -4.96
C GLY A 11 -3.70 -10.72 -3.87
N LYS A 12 -2.89 -11.79 -3.94
CA LYS A 12 -1.76 -11.98 -3.02
C LYS A 12 -0.68 -10.92 -3.21
N LEU A 13 -0.33 -10.59 -4.46
CA LEU A 13 0.65 -9.55 -4.78
C LEU A 13 0.23 -8.18 -4.23
N SER A 14 -1.04 -7.81 -4.44
CA SER A 14 -1.60 -6.58 -3.87
C SER A 14 -1.52 -6.54 -2.34
N LEU A 15 -1.83 -7.66 -1.67
CA LEU A 15 -1.70 -7.77 -0.22
C LEU A 15 -0.24 -7.64 0.24
N ILE A 16 0.71 -8.28 -0.47
CA ILE A 16 2.15 -8.17 -0.16
C ILE A 16 2.61 -6.73 -0.28
N ILE A 17 2.21 -6.03 -1.35
CA ILE A 17 2.48 -4.59 -1.53
C ILE A 17 1.99 -3.77 -0.33
N ALA A 18 0.76 -4.04 0.12
CA ALA A 18 0.15 -3.34 1.26
C ALA A 18 0.95 -3.58 2.55
N VAL A 19 1.28 -4.85 2.84
CA VAL A 19 2.04 -5.22 4.04
C VAL A 19 3.44 -4.62 4.04
N LEU A 20 4.15 -4.69 2.91
CA LEU A 20 5.47 -4.08 2.77
C LEU A 20 5.43 -2.57 2.97
N SER A 21 4.41 -1.90 2.43
CA SER A 21 4.20 -0.46 2.62
C SER A 21 3.98 -0.11 4.09
N ILE A 22 3.15 -0.88 4.81
CA ILE A 22 2.94 -0.69 6.25
C ILE A 22 4.24 -0.87 7.03
N ILE A 23 5.01 -1.93 6.75
CA ILE A 23 6.28 -2.19 7.42
C ILE A 23 7.25 -1.02 7.21
N LEU A 24 7.35 -0.50 5.98
CA LEU A 24 8.18 0.66 5.66
C LEU A 24 7.76 1.92 6.43
N ILE A 25 6.46 2.20 6.51
CA ILE A 25 5.92 3.34 7.28
C ILE A 25 6.23 3.16 8.76
N LEU A 26 5.90 2.00 9.34
CA LEU A 26 6.14 1.71 10.75
C LEU A 26 7.62 1.79 11.11
N ASN A 27 8.51 1.38 10.19
CA ASN A 27 9.93 1.45 10.40
C ASN A 27 10.45 2.90 10.58
N VAL A 28 9.83 3.89 9.92
CA VAL A 28 10.19 5.30 10.10
C VAL A 28 9.93 5.77 11.54
N PHE A 29 8.81 5.34 12.13
CA PHE A 29 8.43 5.77 13.48
C PHE A 29 9.10 4.94 14.58
N LEU A 30 9.18 3.62 14.40
CA LEU A 30 9.67 2.69 15.42
C LEU A 30 11.17 2.46 15.36
N LYS A 31 11.84 2.86 14.27
CA LYS A 31 13.26 2.57 13.99
C LYS A 31 13.63 1.08 14.18
N PHE A 32 12.70 0.20 13.85
CA PHE A 32 12.81 -1.24 14.10
C PHE A 32 13.93 -1.89 13.29
N ILE A 33 14.21 -1.37 12.09
CA ILE A 33 15.25 -1.84 11.16
C ILE A 33 16.36 -0.78 11.11
N PRO A 34 17.50 -0.99 11.80
CA PRO A 34 18.54 0.02 11.97
C PRO A 34 19.31 0.35 10.69
N PHE A 35 19.28 -0.53 9.68
CA PHE A 35 20.00 -0.34 8.41
C PHE A 35 19.30 0.61 7.43
N PHE A 36 18.01 0.92 7.64
CA PHE A 36 17.21 1.72 6.71
C PHE A 36 17.02 3.14 7.23
N ASN A 37 18.06 3.97 7.11
CA ASN A 37 18.01 5.38 7.51
C ASN A 37 17.59 6.28 6.33
N LEU A 38 16.43 5.98 5.73
CA LEU A 38 15.90 6.68 4.55
C LEU A 38 15.16 8.00 4.88
N GLY A 39 15.21 8.46 6.13
CA GLY A 39 14.50 9.65 6.58
C GLY A 39 12.99 9.58 6.27
N GLY A 40 12.45 10.59 5.61
CA GLY A 40 11.04 10.66 5.22
C GLY A 40 10.67 9.91 3.93
N ILE A 41 11.65 9.38 3.17
CA ILE A 41 11.41 8.73 1.87
C ILE A 41 10.41 7.56 1.96
N PRO A 42 10.48 6.67 2.98
CA PRO A 42 9.55 5.54 3.07
C PRO A 42 8.08 5.97 3.24
N LEU A 43 7.82 7.18 3.77
CA LEU A 43 6.47 7.74 3.87
C LEU A 43 5.88 8.13 2.51
N LEU A 44 6.74 8.36 1.49
CA LEU A 44 6.34 8.70 0.13
C LEU A 44 6.21 7.46 -0.77
N ILE A 45 6.86 6.35 -0.45
CA ILE A 45 6.82 5.12 -1.25
C ILE A 45 5.38 4.64 -1.53
N PRO A 46 4.48 4.56 -0.53
CA PRO A 46 3.12 4.10 -0.81
C PRO A 46 2.35 4.98 -1.82
N VAL A 47 2.82 6.20 -2.16
CA VAL A 47 2.11 7.12 -3.08
C VAL A 47 2.09 6.51 -4.47
N TYR A 48 3.15 5.79 -4.79
CA TYR A 48 3.33 5.13 -6.07
C TYR A 48 2.88 3.68 -6.01
N VAL A 49 3.20 2.98 -4.90
CA VAL A 49 3.01 1.52 -4.83
C VAL A 49 1.58 1.15 -4.44
N SER A 50 0.92 1.90 -3.55
CA SER A 50 -0.45 1.58 -3.11
C SER A 50 -1.51 1.76 -4.21
N PRO A 51 -1.49 2.77 -5.08
CA PRO A 51 -2.41 2.83 -6.23
C PRO A 51 -2.28 1.61 -7.16
N ILE A 52 -1.04 1.14 -7.38
CA ILE A 52 -0.79 -0.09 -8.14
C ILE A 52 -1.44 -1.29 -7.43
N GLY A 53 -1.29 -1.37 -6.10
CA GLY A 53 -1.96 -2.37 -5.28
C GLY A 53 -3.49 -2.33 -5.41
N VAL A 54 -4.10 -1.13 -5.41
CA VAL A 54 -5.55 -0.97 -5.63
C VAL A 54 -5.97 -1.53 -6.99
N ILE A 55 -5.23 -1.21 -8.07
CA ILE A 55 -5.53 -1.71 -9.42
C ILE A 55 -5.41 -3.24 -9.47
N LEU A 56 -4.33 -3.80 -8.93
CA LEU A 56 -4.11 -5.25 -8.88
C LEU A 56 -5.22 -5.98 -8.11
N SER A 57 -5.63 -5.41 -6.97
CA SER A 57 -6.73 -5.92 -6.17
C SER A 57 -8.08 -5.82 -6.89
N ALA A 58 -8.36 -4.70 -7.55
CA ALA A 58 -9.58 -4.51 -8.33
C ALA A 58 -9.67 -5.57 -9.45
N VAL A 59 -8.60 -5.75 -10.22
CA VAL A 59 -8.54 -6.78 -11.28
C VAL A 59 -8.68 -8.19 -10.70
N SER A 60 -8.12 -8.45 -9.52
CA SER A 60 -8.23 -9.74 -8.82
C SER A 60 -9.66 -10.07 -8.43
N ILE A 61 -10.42 -9.12 -7.89
CA ILE A 61 -11.77 -9.36 -7.34
C ILE A 61 -12.89 -9.29 -8.39
N ILE A 62 -12.65 -8.68 -9.55
CA ILE A 62 -13.64 -8.61 -10.64
C ILE A 62 -14.10 -10.03 -11.00
N LYS A 63 -15.39 -10.29 -10.83
CA LYS A 63 -16.08 -11.58 -11.05
C LYS A 63 -15.70 -12.75 -10.11
N ASN A 64 -14.73 -12.59 -9.21
CA ASN A 64 -14.39 -13.62 -8.23
C ASN A 64 -13.86 -12.99 -6.94
N LYS A 65 -14.75 -12.79 -5.97
CA LYS A 65 -14.39 -12.23 -4.66
C LYS A 65 -13.41 -13.18 -3.96
N ASN A 66 -12.14 -12.79 -3.88
CA ASN A 66 -11.13 -13.48 -3.09
C ASN A 66 -10.74 -12.64 -1.88
N ILE A 67 -10.73 -13.26 -0.70
CA ILE A 67 -10.33 -12.62 0.57
C ILE A 67 -9.02 -11.82 0.46
N PRO A 68 -7.91 -12.36 -0.09
CA PRO A 68 -6.67 -11.58 -0.20
C PRO A 68 -6.80 -10.37 -1.13
N GLY A 69 -7.60 -10.46 -2.20
CA GLY A 69 -7.85 -9.33 -3.08
C GLY A 69 -8.68 -8.24 -2.41
N ILE A 70 -9.67 -8.61 -1.59
CA ILE A 70 -10.48 -7.66 -0.82
C ILE A 70 -9.63 -6.97 0.25
N CYS A 71 -8.86 -7.73 1.04
CA CYS A 71 -7.96 -7.15 2.03
C CYS A 71 -6.92 -6.23 1.37
N GLY A 72 -6.30 -6.67 0.27
CA GLY A 72 -5.37 -5.83 -0.50
C GLY A 72 -6.03 -4.55 -1.02
N LEU A 73 -7.31 -4.60 -1.42
CA LEU A 73 -8.03 -3.41 -1.89
C LEU A 73 -8.23 -2.42 -0.74
N ILE A 74 -8.75 -2.89 0.39
CA ILE A 74 -9.07 -2.05 1.55
C ILE A 74 -7.79 -1.40 2.07
N ILE A 75 -6.74 -2.19 2.33
CA ILE A 75 -5.51 -1.67 2.92
C ILE A 75 -4.81 -0.70 1.97
N ASN A 76 -4.66 -1.04 0.68
CA ASN A 76 -4.05 -0.12 -0.27
C ASN A 76 -4.87 1.16 -0.47
N SER A 77 -6.20 1.09 -0.43
CA SER A 77 -7.05 2.28 -0.52
C SER A 77 -6.87 3.19 0.70
N ILE A 78 -6.80 2.61 1.91
CA ILE A 78 -6.52 3.36 3.13
C ILE A 78 -5.14 4.03 3.04
N LEU A 79 -4.12 3.32 2.57
CA LEU A 79 -2.77 3.87 2.40
C LEU A 79 -2.73 5.04 1.42
N VAL A 80 -3.45 4.94 0.28
CA VAL A 80 -3.58 6.04 -0.68
C VAL A 80 -4.24 7.26 -0.03
N ILE A 81 -5.37 7.07 0.66
CA ILE A 81 -6.07 8.18 1.32
C ILE A 81 -5.18 8.82 2.38
N PHE A 82 -4.54 8.00 3.21
CA PHE A 82 -3.67 8.47 4.28
C PHE A 82 -2.53 9.34 3.76
N GLN A 83 -1.94 8.97 2.62
CA GLN A 83 -0.88 9.76 2.01
C GLN A 83 -1.36 11.01 1.31
N LEU A 84 -2.53 10.98 0.66
CA LEU A 84 -3.13 12.20 0.12
C LEU A 84 -3.34 13.22 1.25
N VAL A 85 -3.84 12.77 2.40
CA VAL A 85 -3.96 13.60 3.61
C VAL A 85 -2.60 14.13 4.05
N PHE A 86 -1.56 13.28 4.12
CA PHE A 86 -0.22 13.70 4.51
C PHE A 86 0.38 14.75 3.55
N ILE A 87 0.28 14.54 2.23
CA ILE A 87 0.80 15.47 1.23
C ILE A 87 0.07 16.82 1.28
N ILE A 88 -1.22 16.83 1.58
CA ILE A 88 -2.02 18.07 1.65
C ILE A 88 -1.76 18.83 2.96
N ILE A 89 -1.64 18.13 4.09
CA ILE A 89 -1.54 18.73 5.43
C ILE A 89 -0.10 19.05 5.81
N ALA A 90 0.86 18.16 5.55
CA ALA A 90 2.23 18.31 6.03
C ALA A 90 2.90 19.63 5.56
N PRO A 91 2.79 20.05 4.28
CA PRO A 91 3.36 21.32 3.85
C PRO A 91 2.73 22.52 4.57
N ARG A 92 1.44 22.46 4.88
CA ARG A 92 0.72 23.54 5.59
C ARG A 92 1.15 23.66 7.05
N MET A 93 1.57 22.56 7.68
CA MET A 93 2.09 22.57 9.04
C MET A 93 3.54 23.06 9.13
N VAL A 94 4.33 22.90 8.07
CA VAL A 94 5.77 23.28 8.05
C VAL A 94 5.98 24.74 7.61
N LEU A 95 5.07 25.31 6.82
CA LEU A 95 5.15 26.69 6.32
C LEU A 95 4.50 27.75 7.25
N HIS A 96 4.13 27.34 8.48
CA HIS A 96 3.55 28.21 9.50
C HIS A 96 4.52 28.47 10.65
#